data_AF-A0A3D2V323-F1
#
_entry.id   AF-A0A3D2V323-F1
#
_cell.length_a   1.000
_cell.length_b   1.000
_cell.length_c   1.000
_cell.angle_alpha   90.00
_cell.angle_beta   90.00
_cell.angle_gamma   90.00
#
_symmetry.space_group_name_H-M   'P 1'
#
loop_
_entity.id
_entity.type
_entity.pdbx_description
1 polymer ?
#
loop_
_entity_poly.entity_id
_entity_poly.type
_entity_poly.pdbx_seq_one_letter_code
_entity_poly.pdbx_strand_id
1 'polypeptide(L)' 'IDLSGSSIEIDSAIINDASDKAISCGEASVLRAINIQITDCEVGVTSKDLSDVILNDSNIQNTGIGLMAFRKKP' A
#
# COMPACT_ATOMS: atom_id res chain seq x y z
N ILE A 1 0.97 -0.81 -7.42
CA ILE A 1 1.47 0.60 -7.35
C ILE A 1 2.76 0.58 -6.54
N ASP A 2 3.85 1.11 -7.07
CA ASP A 2 5.15 1.15 -6.35
C ASP A 2 5.64 2.60 -6.26
N LEU A 3 5.94 3.06 -5.04
CA LEU A 3 6.22 4.44 -4.68
C LEU A 3 7.58 4.52 -3.97
N SER A 4 8.37 5.52 -4.36
CA SER A 4 9.70 5.78 -3.81
C SER A 4 9.93 7.29 -3.72
N GLY A 5 10.31 7.81 -2.55
CA GLY A 5 10.62 9.24 -2.37
C GLY A 5 9.49 10.20 -2.75
N SER A 6 8.23 9.76 -2.69
CA SER A 6 7.10 10.48 -3.28
C SER A 6 5.98 10.75 -2.29
N SER A 7 5.25 11.85 -2.48
CA SER A 7 4.00 12.14 -1.77
C SER A 7 2.83 12.04 -2.74
N ILE A 8 1.93 11.09 -2.50
CA ILE A 8 0.84 10.73 -3.43
C ILE A 8 -0.49 10.64 -2.67
N GLU A 9 -1.55 11.08 -3.33
CA GLU A 9 -2.93 10.86 -2.93
C GLU A 9 -3.64 9.98 -3.96
N ILE A 10 -4.35 8.95 -3.50
CA ILE A 10 -5.18 8.08 -4.32
C ILE A 10 -6.60 8.14 -3.77
N ASP A 11 -7.55 8.52 -4.63
CA ASP A 11 -8.97 8.47 -4.32
C ASP A 11 -9.64 7.40 -5.18
N SER A 12 -10.45 6.55 -4.55
CA SER A 12 -11.36 5.60 -5.22
C SER A 12 -10.69 4.70 -6.26
N ALA A 13 -9.83 3.78 -5.81
CA ALA A 13 -9.18 2.79 -6.68
C ALA A 13 -9.58 1.35 -6.32
N ILE A 14 -9.61 0.49 -7.34
CA ILE A 14 -9.80 -0.95 -7.19
C ILE A 14 -8.54 -1.65 -7.71
N ILE A 15 -7.93 -2.48 -6.87
CA ILE A 15 -6.74 -3.28 -7.21
C ILE A 15 -7.08 -4.74 -6.95
N ASN A 16 -7.16 -5.53 -8.01
CA ASN A 16 -7.48 -6.96 -7.94
C ASN A 16 -6.34 -7.78 -8.53
N ASP A 17 -6.12 -8.99 -8.00
CA ASP A 17 -5.17 -9.99 -8.54
C ASP A 17 -3.73 -9.45 -8.65
N ALA A 18 -3.28 -8.72 -7.63
CA ALA A 18 -1.90 -8.24 -7.57
C ALA A 18 -0.98 -9.37 -7.11
N SER A 19 -0.11 -9.84 -8.01
CA SER A 19 0.74 -11.03 -7.78
C SER A 19 1.64 -10.99 -6.53
N ASP A 20 2.04 -9.82 -6.05
CA ASP A 20 2.96 -9.68 -4.91
C ASP A 20 2.46 -8.59 -3.95
N LYS A 21 2.68 -7.31 -4.28
CA LYS A 21 2.21 -6.17 -3.49
C LYS A 21 1.25 -5.31 -4.29
N ALA A 22 0.02 -5.13 -3.80
CA ALA A 22 -0.93 -4.21 -4.44
C ALA A 22 -0.43 -2.75 -4.34
N ILE A 23 0.02 -2.32 -3.15
CA ILE A 23 0.66 -1.02 -2.94
C ILE A 23 1.99 -1.19 -2.18
N SER A 24 3.05 -0.60 -2.70
CA SER A 24 4.38 -0.61 -2.10
C SER A 24 4.89 0.82 -1.92
N CYS A 25 5.03 1.28 -0.67
CA CYS A 25 5.59 2.60 -0.34
C CYS A 25 6.98 2.42 0.28
N GLY A 26 7.99 3.08 -0.26
CA GLY A 26 9.34 3.08 0.28
C GLY A 26 10.03 4.43 0.18
N GLU A 27 11.24 4.50 0.76
CA GLU A 27 12.13 5.66 0.68
C GLU A 27 11.47 6.97 1.13
N ALA A 28 11.01 7.03 2.38
CA ALA A 28 10.36 8.21 2.96
C ALA A 28 9.16 8.73 2.16
N SER A 29 8.39 7.82 1.55
CA SER A 29 7.17 8.20 0.82
C SER A 29 6.01 8.49 1.76
N VAL A 30 5.09 9.34 1.33
CA VAL A 30 3.82 9.60 2.03
C VAL A 30 2.68 9.24 1.10
N LEU A 31 1.88 8.24 1.48
CA LEU A 31 0.66 7.86 0.77
C LEU A 31 -0.57 8.20 1.60
N ARG A 32 -1.52 8.90 0.99
CA ARG A 32 -2.91 9.00 1.45
C ARG A 32 -3.81 8.28 0.46
N ALA A 33 -4.49 7.25 0.91
CA ALA A 33 -5.40 6.48 0.08
C ALA A 33 -6.80 6.47 0.71
N ILE A 34 -7.81 6.83 -0.07
CA ILE A 34 -9.19 7.00 0.38
C ILE A 34 -10.09 6.12 -0.50
N ASN A 35 -10.99 5.37 0.14
CA ASN A 35 -11.96 4.53 -0.57
C ASN A 35 -11.30 3.51 -1.52
N ILE A 36 -10.24 2.84 -1.08
CA ILE A 36 -9.52 1.84 -1.88
C ILE A 36 -10.05 0.44 -1.61
N GLN A 37 -10.24 -0.35 -2.66
CA GLN A 37 -10.56 -1.77 -2.57
C GLN A 37 -9.37 -2.59 -3.08
N ILE A 38 -8.83 -3.48 -2.25
CA ILE A 38 -7.76 -4.41 -2.64
C ILE A 38 -8.25 -5.84 -2.43
N THR A 39 -8.27 -6.66 -3.47
CA THR A 39 -8.60 -8.09 -3.38
C THR A 39 -7.58 -8.99 -4.05
N ASP A 40 -7.48 -10.22 -3.55
CA ASP A 40 -6.75 -11.32 -4.18
C ASP A 40 -5.26 -10.99 -4.42
N CYS A 41 -4.51 -10.71 -3.35
CA CYS A 41 -3.08 -10.43 -3.46
C CYS A 41 -2.26 -11.03 -2.31
N GLU A 42 -0.96 -11.25 -2.50
CA GLU A 42 -0.12 -11.76 -1.43
C GLU A 42 0.02 -10.73 -0.29
N VAL A 43 0.30 -9.47 -0.64
CA VAL A 43 0.38 -8.35 0.30
C VAL A 43 -0.42 -7.15 -0.18
N GLY A 44 -1.33 -6.64 0.65
CA GLY A 44 -2.17 -5.49 0.32
C GLY A 44 -1.36 -4.20 0.23
N VAL A 45 -0.89 -3.70 1.36
CA VAL A 45 -0.13 -2.43 1.41
C VAL A 45 1.13 -2.58 2.23
N THR A 46 2.23 -2.04 1.71
CA THR A 46 3.50 -1.99 2.43
C THR A 46 3.97 -0.56 2.68
N SER A 47 4.46 -0.32 3.90
CA SER A 47 5.19 0.89 4.26
C SER A 47 6.62 0.52 4.66
N LYS A 48 7.60 1.05 3.91
CA LYS A 48 9.03 0.76 4.08
C LYS A 48 9.82 2.02 4.35
N ASP A 49 10.95 1.88 5.02
CA ASP A 49 12.06 2.85 4.96
C ASP A 49 11.61 4.30 5.23
N LEU A 50 11.06 4.55 6.43
CA LEU A 50 10.53 5.85 6.88
C LEU A 50 9.32 6.38 6.09
N SER A 51 8.60 5.50 5.38
CA SER A 51 7.37 5.90 4.70
C SER A 51 6.17 5.94 5.65
N ASP A 52 5.22 6.80 5.34
CA ASP A 52 3.93 6.93 6.01
C ASP A 52 2.80 6.55 5.05
N VAL A 53 1.88 5.71 5.51
CA VAL A 53 0.70 5.30 4.73
C VAL A 53 -0.55 5.50 5.58
N ILE A 54 -1.50 6.27 5.04
CA ILE A 54 -2.79 6.55 5.67
C ILE A 54 -3.87 6.01 4.73
N LEU A 55 -4.66 5.05 5.23
CA LEU A 55 -5.81 4.48 4.52
C LEU A 55 -7.09 4.92 5.24
N ASN A 56 -8.01 5.54 4.50
CA ASN A 56 -9.34 5.91 5.00
C ASN A 56 -10.41 5.21 4.17
N ASP A 57 -11.47 4.74 4.83
CA ASP A 57 -12.63 4.08 4.20
C ASP A 57 -12.26 2.99 3.18
N SER A 58 -11.15 2.29 3.44
CA SER A 58 -10.56 1.32 2.51
C SER A 58 -10.73 -0.11 3.02
N ASN A 59 -10.77 -1.07 2.11
CA ASN A 59 -11.03 -2.46 2.41
C ASN A 59 -10.01 -3.34 1.67
N ILE A 60 -9.40 -4.26 2.42
CA ILE A 60 -8.38 -5.18 1.93
C ILE A 60 -8.84 -6.58 2.29
N GLN A 61 -9.13 -7.41 1.29
CA GLN A 61 -9.76 -8.72 1.47
C GLN A 61 -9.08 -9.81 0.64
N ASN A 62 -9.21 -11.05 1.10
CA ASN A 62 -8.57 -12.21 0.47
C ASN A 62 -7.08 -11.98 0.16
N THR A 63 -6.35 -11.47 1.14
CA THR A 63 -4.91 -11.23 1.03
C THR A 63 -4.13 -12.07 2.03
N GLY A 64 -2.92 -12.50 1.68
CA GLY A 64 -2.03 -13.18 2.63
C GLY A 64 -1.68 -12.28 3.83
N ILE A 65 -1.21 -11.07 3.54
CA ILE A 65 -0.93 -10.02 4.53
C ILE A 65 -1.64 -8.74 4.11
N GLY A 66 -2.58 -8.24 4.92
CA GLY A 66 -3.31 -7.01 4.59
C GLY A 66 -2.40 -5.78 4.59
N LEU A 67 -1.67 -5.58 5.70
CA LEU A 67 -0.76 -4.45 5.90
C LEU A 67 0.59 -4.95 6.42
N MET A 68 1.68 -4.40 5.88
CA MET A 68 3.04 -4.71 6.34
C MET A 68 3.85 -3.43 6.49
N ALA A 69 4.41 -3.20 7.67
CA ALA A 69 5.31 -2.08 7.94
C ALA A 69 6.67 -2.60 8.41
N PHE A 70 7.75 -2.23 7.74
CA PHE A 70 9.09 -2.72 8.05
C PHE A 70 10.18 -1.79 7.51
N ARG A 71 11.43 -2.04 7.91
CA ARG A 71 12.59 -1.35 7.36
C ARG A 71 13.43 -2.33 6.54
N LYS A 72 13.58 -2.07 5.24
CA LYS A 72 14.38 -2.88 4.31
C LYS A 72 15.78 -2.27 4.10
N LYS A 73 15.86 -0.95 4.05
CA LYS A 73 17.11 -0.17 3.89
C LYS A 73 17.48 0.49 5.22
N PRO A 74 18.78 0.71 5.51
CA PRO A 74 19.24 1.32 6.77
C PRO A 74 18.52 2.60 7.16
#